data_AF-A0A951I3P6-F1
#
_entry.id   AF-A0A951I3P6-F1
#
_cell.length_a   1.000
_cell.length_b   1.000
_cell.length_c   1.000
_cell.angle_alpha   90.00
_cell.angle_beta   90.00
_cell.angle_gamma   90.00
#
_symmetry.space_group_name_H-M   'P 1'
#
loop_
_entity.id
_entity.type
_entity.pdbx_description
1 polymer ?
#
loop_
_entity_poly.entity_id
_entity_poly.type
_entity_poly.pdbx_seq_one_letter_code
_entity_poly.pdbx_strand_id
1 'polypeptide(L)'
;ELGPGADRKVPISENYQPLEGPRKVPEGMVKMLRKQLAAVHFGPQSDYTAVPPPLEASYMDWSLPPFNAGYHAYAAHYDICDVQQKIRKPSQLIEGADANIFIVGETYSNDQAWVEGAYCTAESVLNDFFGIKPIIDDTNYPFICPCR
;
A
#
# COMPACT_ATOMS: atom_id res chain seq x y z
N GLU A 1 -4.89 -20.21 0.08
CA GLU A 1 -3.97 -20.51 -1.04
C GLU A 1 -3.75 -22.00 -1.23
N LEU A 2 -3.31 -22.70 -0.20
CA LEU A 2 -3.13 -24.16 -0.22
C LEU A 2 -4.48 -24.81 0.06
N GLY A 3 -4.92 -25.70 -0.82
CA GLY A 3 -6.22 -26.40 -0.70
C GLY A 3 -6.26 -27.37 0.50
N PRO A 4 -7.38 -28.06 0.72
CA PRO A 4 -7.48 -29.08 1.77
C PRO A 4 -6.39 -30.15 1.63
N GLY A 5 -5.67 -30.44 2.71
CA GLY A 5 -4.61 -31.46 2.74
C GLY A 5 -3.29 -31.08 2.05
N ALA A 6 -3.13 -29.81 1.65
CA ALA A 6 -1.89 -29.32 1.05
C ALA A 6 -0.96 -28.72 2.11
N ASP A 7 0.27 -29.24 2.18
CA ASP A 7 1.32 -28.72 3.06
C ASP A 7 2.06 -27.54 2.41
N ARG A 8 2.33 -26.52 3.22
CA ARG A 8 3.14 -25.37 2.81
C ARG A 8 4.59 -25.80 2.68
N LYS A 9 5.10 -25.83 1.44
CA LYS A 9 6.51 -26.16 1.15
C LYS A 9 7.47 -24.99 1.37
N VAL A 10 7.01 -23.76 1.15
CA VAL A 10 7.81 -22.53 1.32
C VAL A 10 7.27 -21.75 2.52
N PRO A 11 8.06 -21.51 3.57
CA PRO A 11 7.67 -20.69 4.70
C PRO A 11 7.22 -19.29 4.27
N ILE A 12 6.28 -18.67 5.00
CA ILE A 12 5.81 -17.30 4.67
C ILE A 12 6.96 -16.30 4.64
N SER A 13 7.90 -16.42 5.58
CA SER A 13 9.07 -15.54 5.70
C SER A 13 10.01 -15.58 4.49
N GLU A 14 9.96 -16.65 3.70
CA GLU A 14 10.78 -16.84 2.50
C GLU A 14 9.95 -16.73 1.22
N ASN A 15 8.68 -16.39 1.35
CA ASN A 15 7.76 -16.32 0.25
C ASN A 15 7.78 -14.92 -0.39
N TYR A 16 8.71 -14.70 -1.31
CA TYR A 16 8.92 -13.41 -1.98
C TYR A 16 8.08 -13.23 -3.26
N GLN A 17 6.87 -13.79 -3.29
CA GLN A 17 5.97 -13.72 -4.46
C GLN A 17 5.81 -12.32 -5.05
N PRO A 18 5.71 -11.24 -4.25
CA PRO A 18 5.61 -9.89 -4.79
C PRO A 18 6.79 -9.46 -5.67
N LEU A 19 7.97 -10.08 -5.53
CA LEU A 19 9.15 -9.80 -6.37
C LEU A 19 9.14 -10.59 -7.68
N GLU A 20 8.48 -11.74 -7.73
CA GLU A 20 8.41 -12.60 -8.92
C GLU A 20 7.31 -12.17 -9.88
N GLY A 21 6.16 -11.77 -9.34
CA GLY A 21 4.98 -11.44 -10.13
C GLY A 21 3.72 -12.19 -9.68
N PRO A 22 2.58 -11.96 -10.34
CA PRO A 22 1.30 -12.50 -9.89
C PRO A 22 1.24 -14.02 -10.08
N ARG A 23 0.58 -14.71 -9.14
CA ARG A 23 0.38 -16.16 -9.18
C ARG A 23 -0.90 -16.55 -9.90
N LYS A 24 -0.91 -17.78 -10.41
CA LYS A 24 -2.13 -18.45 -10.87
C LYS A 24 -3.11 -18.61 -9.71
N VAL A 25 -4.36 -18.20 -9.93
CA VAL A 25 -5.42 -18.28 -8.91
C VAL A 25 -5.84 -19.75 -8.68
N PRO A 26 -5.89 -20.23 -7.42
CA PRO A 26 -6.41 -21.56 -7.10
C PRO A 26 -7.89 -21.70 -7.45
N GLU A 27 -8.32 -22.89 -7.87
CA GLU A 27 -9.72 -23.15 -8.29
C GLU A 27 -10.75 -22.77 -7.22
N GLY A 28 -10.43 -23.01 -5.94
CA GLY A 28 -11.29 -22.62 -4.83
C GLY A 28 -11.51 -21.12 -4.72
N MET A 29 -10.47 -20.31 -5.02
CA MET A 29 -10.58 -18.85 -5.04
C MET A 29 -11.42 -18.39 -6.24
N VAL A 30 -11.22 -18.97 -7.43
CA VAL A 30 -12.07 -18.68 -8.60
C VAL A 30 -13.55 -18.99 -8.32
N LYS A 31 -13.84 -20.14 -7.71
CA LYS A 31 -15.21 -20.54 -7.35
C LYS A 31 -15.83 -19.55 -6.36
N MET A 32 -15.08 -19.13 -5.33
CA MET A 32 -15.57 -18.18 -4.34
C MET A 32 -15.81 -16.79 -4.93
N LEU A 33 -14.87 -16.28 -5.74
CA LEU A 33 -15.02 -15.00 -6.43
C LEU A 33 -16.26 -14.99 -7.33
N ARG A 34 -16.47 -16.04 -8.12
CA ARG A 34 -17.68 -16.18 -8.96
C ARG A 34 -18.96 -16.23 -8.13
N LYS A 35 -18.94 -16.89 -6.97
CA LYS A 35 -20.09 -16.94 -6.05
C LYS A 35 -20.41 -15.56 -5.47
N GLN A 36 -19.39 -14.82 -5.02
CA GLN A 36 -19.56 -13.47 -4.47
C GLN A 36 -20.08 -12.50 -5.54
N LEU A 37 -19.53 -12.58 -6.75
CA LEU A 37 -19.97 -11.76 -7.88
C LEU A 37 -21.42 -12.08 -8.26
N ALA A 38 -21.78 -13.37 -8.32
CA ALA A 38 -23.16 -13.79 -8.55
C ALA A 38 -24.11 -13.21 -7.49
N ALA A 39 -23.73 -13.28 -6.20
CA ALA A 39 -24.56 -12.77 -5.12
C ALA A 39 -24.80 -11.26 -5.20
N VAL A 40 -23.78 -10.48 -5.60
CA VAL A 40 -23.88 -9.03 -5.81
C VAL A 40 -24.82 -8.68 -6.96
N HIS A 41 -24.76 -9.42 -8.08
CA HIS A 41 -25.51 -9.07 -9.30
C HIS A 41 -26.90 -9.73 -9.41
N PHE A 42 -27.09 -10.90 -8.80
CA PHE A 42 -28.29 -11.73 -8.96
C PHE A 42 -28.95 -12.12 -7.64
N GLY A 43 -28.43 -11.62 -6.51
CA GLY A 43 -28.98 -11.80 -5.17
C GLY A 43 -28.36 -12.98 -4.40
N PRO A 44 -28.51 -13.02 -3.07
CA PRO A 44 -27.73 -13.90 -2.18
C PRO A 44 -27.95 -15.40 -2.39
N GLN A 45 -29.04 -15.79 -3.05
CA GLN A 45 -29.37 -17.19 -3.37
C GLN A 45 -28.81 -17.65 -4.72
N SER A 46 -28.17 -16.76 -5.48
CA SER A 46 -27.61 -17.09 -6.79
C SER A 46 -26.46 -18.09 -6.66
N ASP A 47 -26.38 -19.02 -7.61
CA ASP A 47 -25.26 -19.94 -7.72
C ASP A 47 -24.07 -19.32 -8.48
N TYR A 48 -22.85 -19.78 -8.21
CA TYR A 48 -21.64 -19.29 -8.88
C TYR A 48 -21.63 -19.56 -10.40
N THR A 49 -22.45 -20.50 -10.89
CA THR A 49 -22.65 -20.75 -12.32
C THR A 49 -23.37 -19.62 -13.04
N ALA A 50 -24.05 -18.72 -12.32
CA ALA A 50 -24.64 -17.50 -12.91
C ALA A 50 -23.57 -16.52 -13.45
N VAL A 51 -22.32 -16.65 -12.99
CA VAL A 51 -21.17 -15.90 -13.51
C VAL A 51 -20.29 -16.86 -14.30
N PRO A 52 -19.96 -16.59 -15.58
CA PRO A 52 -19.13 -17.48 -16.39
C PRO A 52 -17.72 -17.64 -15.81
N PRO A 53 -17.01 -18.73 -16.15
CA PRO A 53 -15.59 -18.86 -15.80
C PRO A 53 -14.78 -17.72 -16.44
N PRO A 54 -13.78 -17.15 -15.74
CA PRO A 54 -12.91 -16.15 -16.32
C PRO A 54 -12.02 -16.77 -17.42
N LEU A 55 -11.67 -15.99 -18.44
CA LEU A 55 -10.69 -16.40 -19.45
C LEU A 55 -9.31 -16.59 -18.81
N GLU A 56 -8.92 -15.67 -17.93
CA GLU A 56 -7.66 -15.69 -17.19
C GLU A 56 -7.88 -15.12 -15.78
N ALA A 57 -7.07 -15.58 -14.82
CA ALA A 57 -7.11 -15.10 -13.45
C ALA A 57 -5.73 -15.20 -12.79
N SER A 58 -5.27 -14.08 -12.23
CA SER A 58 -4.03 -13.99 -11.47
C SER A 58 -4.25 -13.19 -10.19
N TYR A 59 -3.44 -13.44 -9.15
CA TYR A 59 -3.49 -12.69 -7.90
C TYR A 59 -2.10 -12.28 -7.42
N MET A 60 -2.05 -11.22 -6.64
CA MET A 60 -0.86 -10.71 -5.99
C MET A 60 -1.16 -10.57 -4.50
N ASP A 61 -0.30 -11.12 -3.65
CA ASP A 61 -0.43 -10.97 -2.20
C ASP A 61 0.67 -10.04 -1.68
N TRP A 62 0.36 -8.75 -1.60
CA TRP A 62 1.27 -7.72 -1.10
C TRP A 62 1.57 -7.83 0.40
N SER A 63 0.87 -8.70 1.14
CA SER A 63 1.16 -8.96 2.56
C SER A 63 2.40 -9.83 2.77
N LEU A 64 2.94 -10.40 1.69
CA LEU A 64 4.14 -11.23 1.74
C LEU A 64 5.42 -10.38 1.71
N PRO A 65 6.56 -10.93 2.19
CA PRO A 65 7.85 -10.28 2.07
C PRO A 65 8.22 -9.92 0.62
N PRO A 66 9.04 -8.89 0.40
CA PRO A 66 9.63 -8.01 1.42
C PRO A 66 8.71 -6.84 1.81
N PHE A 67 7.57 -6.66 1.16
CA PHE A 67 6.73 -5.47 1.32
C PHE A 67 5.85 -5.54 2.57
N ASN A 68 5.33 -6.72 2.92
CA ASN A 68 4.52 -6.99 4.12
C ASN A 68 3.22 -6.19 4.25
N ALA A 69 2.92 -5.28 3.32
CA ALA A 69 1.68 -4.55 3.18
C ALA A 69 1.57 -3.98 1.75
N GLY A 70 0.35 -3.91 1.22
CA GLY A 70 0.05 -3.18 -0.03
C GLY A 70 -0.69 -1.85 0.21
N TYR A 71 -0.91 -1.50 1.47
CA TYR A 71 -1.69 -0.34 1.91
C TYR A 71 -1.22 0.06 3.31
N HIS A 72 -1.10 1.37 3.56
CA HIS A 72 -0.81 1.92 4.87
C HIS A 72 -1.94 2.83 5.33
N ALA A 73 -2.17 2.89 6.64
CA ALA A 73 -3.00 3.90 7.27
C ALA A 73 -2.36 4.38 8.56
N TYR A 74 -2.55 5.64 8.92
CA TYR A 74 -2.15 6.11 10.24
C TYR A 74 -2.87 5.33 11.33
N ALA A 75 -2.10 4.88 12.32
CA ALA A 75 -2.67 4.32 13.53
C ALA A 75 -3.46 5.41 14.29
N ALA A 76 -4.52 4.99 14.97
CA ALA A 76 -5.31 5.90 15.80
C ALA A 76 -4.44 6.56 16.88
N HIS A 77 -4.82 7.79 17.25
CA HIS A 77 -4.19 8.60 18.31
C HIS A 77 -2.77 9.11 18.00
N TYR A 78 -2.29 9.02 16.77
CA TYR A 78 -1.09 9.72 16.34
C TYR A 78 -1.42 11.12 15.85
N ASP A 79 -0.57 12.10 16.20
CA ASP A 79 -0.56 13.40 15.55
C ASP A 79 0.14 13.26 14.19
N ILE A 80 -0.68 13.25 13.14
CA ILE A 80 -0.23 13.07 11.76
C ILE A 80 0.78 14.16 11.37
N CYS A 81 0.54 15.40 11.78
CA CYS A 81 1.35 16.54 11.40
C CYS A 81 2.72 16.46 12.07
N ASP A 82 2.75 16.11 13.36
CA ASP A 82 4.00 15.83 14.08
C ASP A 82 4.81 14.70 13.42
N VAL A 83 4.13 13.59 13.08
CA VAL A 83 4.79 12.44 12.43
C VAL A 83 5.38 12.83 11.08
N GLN A 84 4.61 13.46 10.19
CA GLN A 84 5.08 13.83 8.85
C GLN A 84 6.28 14.77 8.90
N GLN A 85 6.28 15.73 9.81
CA GLN A 85 7.35 16.71 9.91
C GLN A 85 8.66 16.07 10.39
N LYS A 86 8.56 15.13 11.33
CA LYS A 86 9.71 14.44 11.91
C LYS A 86 10.26 13.31 11.03
N ILE A 87 9.37 12.50 10.44
CA ILE A 87 9.79 11.28 9.74
C ILE A 87 10.48 11.56 8.41
N ARG A 88 10.18 12.69 7.75
CA ARG A 88 10.79 13.06 6.46
C ARG A 88 12.29 13.28 6.55
N LYS A 89 12.81 13.71 7.71
CA LYS A 89 14.25 13.82 8.00
C LYS A 89 14.55 13.30 9.42
N PRO A 90 14.54 11.97 9.64
CA PRO A 90 14.55 11.39 10.98
C PRO A 90 15.87 11.61 11.72
N SER A 91 16.96 11.96 11.02
CA SER A 91 18.25 12.31 11.63
C SER A 91 18.14 13.49 12.61
N GLN A 92 17.16 14.38 12.41
CA GLN A 92 16.91 15.52 13.31
C GLN A 92 16.39 15.09 14.69
N LEU A 93 15.93 13.83 14.83
CA LEU A 93 15.49 13.27 16.11
C LEU A 93 16.64 12.81 17.00
N ILE A 94 17.88 12.81 16.48
CA ILE A 94 19.07 12.36 17.21
C ILE A 94 20.05 13.54 17.31
N GLU A 95 20.27 14.02 18.52
CA GLU A 95 21.19 15.14 18.78
C GLU A 95 22.60 14.83 18.27
N GLY A 96 23.18 15.77 17.50
CA GLY A 96 24.52 15.63 16.94
C GLY A 96 24.66 14.66 15.76
N ALA A 97 23.55 14.10 15.25
CA ALA A 97 23.55 13.12 14.16
C ALA A 97 22.75 13.57 12.92
N ASP A 98 22.59 14.88 12.71
CA ASP A 98 21.89 15.38 11.53
C ASP A 98 22.60 14.95 10.24
N ALA A 99 21.84 14.40 9.30
CA ALA A 99 22.34 13.83 8.06
C ALA A 99 21.34 14.09 6.92
N ASN A 100 21.83 14.08 5.68
CA ASN A 100 20.97 14.19 4.49
C ASN A 100 20.35 12.84 4.14
N ILE A 101 19.56 12.31 5.06
CA ILE A 101 18.80 11.07 4.92
C ILE A 101 17.32 11.43 5.04
N PHE A 102 16.55 11.09 4.01
CA PHE A 102 15.16 11.48 3.90
C PHE A 102 14.27 10.26 3.66
N ILE A 103 13.07 10.29 4.23
CA ILE A 103 12.02 9.30 3.99
C ILE A 103 10.92 9.97 3.19
N VAL A 104 10.64 9.41 2.02
CA VAL A 104 9.57 9.83 1.11
C VAL A 104 8.77 8.59 0.69
N GLY A 105 7.58 8.80 0.15
CA GLY A 105 6.67 7.74 -0.26
C GLY A 105 5.27 7.92 0.33
N GLU A 106 4.38 7.01 -0.03
CA GLU A 106 2.96 7.11 0.30
C GLU A 106 2.67 6.92 1.80
N THR A 107 3.43 6.05 2.48
CA THR A 107 3.12 5.55 3.84
C THR A 107 2.84 6.64 4.88
N TYR A 108 3.61 7.73 4.86
CA TYR A 108 3.49 8.84 5.81
C TYR A 108 3.04 10.12 5.09
N SER A 109 2.09 10.00 4.17
CA SER A 109 1.54 11.13 3.40
C SER A 109 0.13 11.49 3.88
N ASN A 110 -0.39 12.63 3.40
CA ASN A 110 -1.81 12.96 3.57
C ASN A 110 -2.74 12.02 2.78
N ASP A 111 -2.27 11.46 1.67
CA ASP A 111 -3.07 10.68 0.72
C ASP A 111 -2.59 9.24 0.65
N GLN A 112 -2.78 8.54 1.78
CA GLN A 112 -2.45 7.14 1.88
C GLN A 112 -3.21 6.30 0.84
N ALA A 113 -2.56 5.26 0.32
CA ALA A 113 -2.92 4.40 -0.81
C ALA A 113 -2.89 5.03 -2.20
N TRP A 114 -2.55 6.31 -2.33
CA TRP A 114 -2.49 6.99 -3.61
C TRP A 114 -1.06 7.32 -4.00
N VAL A 115 -0.80 7.28 -5.32
CA VAL A 115 0.48 7.72 -5.88
C VAL A 115 0.76 9.18 -5.53
N GLU A 116 -0.30 10.00 -5.44
CA GLU A 116 -0.21 11.41 -5.05
C GLU A 116 0.45 11.60 -3.69
N GLY A 117 0.17 10.75 -2.71
CA GLY A 117 0.82 10.78 -1.41
C GLY A 117 2.34 10.60 -1.50
N ALA A 118 2.81 9.76 -2.41
CA ALA A 118 4.24 9.60 -2.67
C ALA A 118 4.86 10.82 -3.36
N TYR A 119 4.14 11.46 -4.28
CA TYR A 119 4.60 12.69 -4.92
C TYR A 119 4.67 13.85 -3.94
N CYS A 120 3.63 14.04 -3.13
CA CYS A 120 3.57 15.09 -2.13
C CYS A 120 4.71 14.98 -1.10
N THR A 121 4.96 13.80 -0.54
CA THR A 121 6.07 13.66 0.42
C THR A 121 7.44 13.86 -0.24
N ALA A 122 7.63 13.38 -1.47
CA ALA A 122 8.86 13.61 -2.22
C ALA A 122 9.08 15.09 -2.55
N GLU A 123 8.05 15.77 -3.02
CA GLU A 123 8.08 17.19 -3.36
C GLU A 123 8.35 18.05 -2.12
N SER A 124 7.69 17.76 -1.00
CA SER A 124 7.94 18.45 0.26
C SER A 124 9.42 18.37 0.70
N VAL A 125 10.08 17.21 0.49
CA VAL A 125 11.51 17.07 0.81
C VAL A 125 12.36 17.87 -0.15
N LEU A 126 12.07 17.81 -1.45
CA LEU A 126 12.79 18.57 -2.47
C LEU A 126 12.67 20.08 -2.26
N ASN A 127 11.50 20.58 -1.84
CA ASN A 127 11.30 21.99 -1.55
C ASN A 127 12.00 22.41 -0.26
N ASP A 128 11.71 21.73 0.86
CA ASP A 128 12.14 22.16 2.19
C ASP A 128 13.65 21.99 2.41
N PHE A 129 14.26 20.93 1.86
CA PHE A 129 15.65 20.57 2.18
C PHE A 129 16.63 20.75 1.01
N PHE A 130 16.13 20.86 -0.22
CA PHE A 130 16.98 21.03 -1.42
C PHE A 130 16.71 22.35 -2.16
N GLY A 131 15.74 23.16 -1.72
CA GLY A 131 15.43 24.46 -2.33
C GLY A 131 14.91 24.35 -3.77
N ILE A 132 14.39 23.19 -4.15
CA ILE A 132 13.79 22.97 -5.46
C ILE A 132 12.44 23.70 -5.49
N LYS A 133 12.14 24.40 -6.59
CA LYS A 133 10.85 25.06 -6.76
C LYS A 133 9.73 24.01 -6.86
N PRO A 134 8.58 24.19 -6.16
CA PRO A 134 7.41 23.35 -6.33
C PRO A 134 6.98 23.26 -7.81
N ILE A 135 6.55 22.08 -8.23
CA ILE A 135 5.99 21.82 -9.55
C ILE A 135 4.53 22.28 -9.64
N ILE A 136 3.83 22.36 -8.51
CA ILE A 136 2.45 22.87 -8.41
C ILE A 136 2.30 23.92 -7.29
N ASP A 137 1.16 24.62 -7.31
CA ASP A 137 0.70 25.46 -6.19
C ASP A 137 0.03 24.56 -5.13
N ASP A 138 0.57 24.58 -3.92
CA ASP A 138 0.14 23.74 -2.80
C ASP A 138 -0.92 24.41 -1.89
N THR A 139 -1.38 25.62 -2.24
CA THR A 139 -2.35 26.39 -1.43
C THR A 139 -3.62 25.60 -1.09
N ASN A 140 -4.16 24.84 -2.06
CA ASN A 140 -5.36 24.03 -1.89
C ASN A 140 -5.06 22.53 -1.71
N TYR A 141 -3.79 22.15 -1.86
CA TYR A 141 -3.33 20.77 -1.81
C TYR A 141 -1.97 20.71 -1.14
N PRO A 142 -1.91 20.90 0.19
CA PRO A 142 -0.64 20.97 0.89
C PRO A 142 0.06 19.61 0.84
N PHE A 143 1.34 19.61 0.46
CA PHE A 143 2.14 18.39 0.31
C PHE A 143 2.25 17.56 1.59
N ILE A 144 2.18 18.22 2.75
CA ILE A 144 2.21 17.61 4.07
C ILE A 144 1.26 18.36 4.99
N CYS A 145 0.86 17.73 6.08
CA CYS A 145 0.09 18.44 7.10
C CYS A 145 0.91 19.63 7.66
N PRO A 146 0.34 20.85 7.71
CA PRO A 146 1.02 22.01 8.29
C PRO A 146 1.23 21.85 9.79
N CYS A 147 2.37 22.33 10.30
CA CYS A 147 2.56 22.54 11.74
C CYS A 147 1.58 23.63 12.21
N ARG A 148 0.79 23.37 13.24
CA ARG A 148 0.09 24.42 14.00
C ARG A 148 0.78 24.66 15.34
#